data_AF-A0A4Q3EKS8-F1
#
_entry.id   AF-A0A4Q3EKS8-F1
#
_cell.length_a   1.000
_cell.length_b   1.000
_cell.length_c   1.000
_cell.angle_alpha   90.00
_cell.angle_beta   90.00
_cell.angle_gamma   90.00
#
_symmetry.space_group_name_H-M   'P 1'
#
loop_
_entity.id
_entity.type
_entity.pdbx_description
1 polymer ?
#
loop_
_entity_poly.entity_id
_entity_poly.type
_entity_poly.pdbx_seq_one_letter_code
_entity_poly.pdbx_strand_id
1 'polypeptide(L)'
;MHEIEPYYRWRDDYIASEDEYSPFYATQYSEFEFDKQIYNYLLHPQWDTFGSNTLYLKVIYADYDRGFSIIELIGEWNDAINNDIMLMKRELLELMIDAGINKFIMIGENVLNYHSS
;
A
#
# COMPACT_ATOMS: atom_id res chain seq x y z
N MET A 1 0.64 -5.62 22.21
CA MET A 1 0.78 -4.76 21.02
C MET A 1 1.06 -5.72 19.89
N HIS A 2 0.11 -5.89 18.97
CA HIS A 2 0.26 -6.82 17.86
C HIS A 2 0.92 -6.08 16.70
N GLU A 3 2.06 -6.59 16.26
CA GLU A 3 2.78 -6.09 15.09
C GLU A 3 2.18 -6.79 13.86
N ILE A 4 1.63 -6.00 12.93
CA ILE A 4 1.18 -6.50 11.63
C ILE A 4 2.22 -6.08 10.61
N GLU A 5 3.08 -7.02 10.22
CA GLU A 5 4.06 -6.83 9.16
C GLU A 5 3.46 -7.23 7.80
N PRO A 6 3.87 -6.58 6.70
CA PRO A 6 3.59 -7.09 5.36
C PRO A 6 4.13 -8.51 5.20
N TYR A 7 3.49 -9.35 4.37
CA TYR A 7 3.84 -10.77 4.23
C TYR A 7 5.34 -11.00 3.89
N TYR A 8 6.16 -11.43 4.85
CA TYR A 8 7.64 -11.39 4.74
C TYR A 8 8.29 -12.08 3.53
N ARG A 9 7.63 -13.02 2.84
CA ARG A 9 8.25 -13.77 1.72
C ARG A 9 8.29 -13.04 0.38
N TRP A 10 7.62 -11.90 0.21
CA TRP A 10 7.67 -11.14 -1.05
C TRP A 10 8.90 -10.21 -1.15
N ARG A 11 9.56 -9.88 -0.03
CA ARG A 11 10.75 -8.99 -0.07
C ARG A 11 11.93 -9.55 -0.85
N ASP A 12 12.04 -10.88 -0.95
CA ASP A 12 13.07 -11.51 -1.76
C ASP A 12 12.79 -11.34 -3.27
N ASP A 13 11.53 -11.08 -3.65
CA ASP A 13 11.07 -10.99 -5.04
C ASP A 13 10.88 -9.55 -5.52
N TYR A 14 10.53 -8.61 -4.63
CA TYR A 14 10.28 -7.21 -4.98
C TYR A 14 10.43 -6.27 -3.77
N ILE A 15 11.02 -5.09 -3.98
CA ILE A 15 11.12 -4.04 -2.97
C ILE A 15 10.72 -2.71 -3.60
N ALA A 16 9.54 -2.20 -3.23
CA ALA A 16 8.97 -0.97 -3.78
C ALA A 16 9.88 0.27 -3.61
N SER A 17 10.75 0.32 -2.60
CA SER A 17 11.68 1.42 -2.40
C SER A 17 12.95 1.34 -3.25
N GLU A 18 13.24 0.19 -3.87
CA GLU A 18 14.41 -0.02 -4.73
C GLU A 18 14.05 -0.01 -6.23
N ASP A 19 12.75 -0.05 -6.55
CA ASP A 19 12.22 0.03 -7.92
C ASP A 19 12.07 1.49 -8.37
N GLU A 20 12.82 1.90 -9.40
CA GLU A 20 12.82 3.28 -9.92
C GLU A 20 11.48 3.73 -10.52
N TYR A 21 10.62 2.78 -10.89
CA TYR A 21 9.29 3.04 -11.43
C TYR A 21 8.18 2.95 -10.38
N SER A 22 8.54 2.61 -9.14
CA SER A 22 7.60 2.56 -8.03
C SER A 22 7.28 3.96 -7.53
N PRO A 23 6.00 4.24 -7.17
CA PRO A 23 5.62 5.46 -6.46
C PRO A 23 6.35 5.65 -5.11
N PHE A 24 6.92 4.57 -4.57
CA PHE A 24 7.63 4.57 -3.30
C PHE A 24 9.16 4.52 -3.46
N TYR A 25 9.69 4.71 -4.68
CA TYR A 25 11.13 4.70 -4.92
C TYR A 25 11.90 5.62 -3.95
N ALA A 26 13.01 5.11 -3.40
CA ALA A 26 13.86 5.79 -2.42
C ALA A 26 13.17 6.21 -1.11
N THR A 27 11.98 5.68 -0.81
CA THR A 27 11.32 5.88 0.49
C THR A 27 12.17 5.26 1.61
N GLN A 28 12.43 6.04 2.65
CA GLN A 28 13.17 5.59 3.83
C GLN A 28 12.17 5.22 4.94
N TYR A 29 12.16 3.94 5.30
CA TYR A 29 11.32 3.46 6.40
C TYR A 29 12.08 3.54 7.73
N SER A 30 11.36 3.89 8.79
CA SER A 30 11.90 3.80 10.14
C SER A 30 12.12 2.33 10.52
N GLU A 31 13.29 1.99 11.05
CA GLU A 31 13.57 0.63 11.55
C GLU A 31 13.12 0.40 13.00
N PHE A 32 12.83 1.48 13.73
CA PHE A 32 12.65 1.42 15.19
C PHE A 32 11.38 2.12 15.70
N GLU A 33 10.83 3.08 14.95
CA GLU A 33 9.69 3.88 15.39
C GLU A 33 8.43 3.51 14.62
N PHE A 34 7.42 3.04 15.35
CA PHE A 34 6.07 2.87 14.83
C PHE A 34 5.38 4.23 14.77
N ASP A 35 5.10 4.71 13.56
CA ASP A 35 4.47 6.01 13.29
C ASP A 35 2.98 5.90 12.93
N LYS A 36 2.48 4.66 12.73
CA LYS A 36 1.16 4.37 12.20
C LYS A 36 0.34 3.51 13.17
N GLN A 37 -0.94 3.83 13.31
CA GLN A 37 -1.86 3.12 14.20
C GLN A 37 -3.24 2.98 13.55
N ILE A 38 -3.84 1.80 13.71
CA ILE A 38 -5.25 1.55 13.38
C ILE A 38 -5.90 0.86 14.57
N TYR A 39 -7.00 1.43 15.08
CA TYR A 39 -7.61 0.99 16.33
C TYR A 39 -6.56 0.86 17.46
N ASN A 40 -6.34 -0.36 17.95
CA ASN A 40 -5.39 -0.69 19.02
C ASN A 40 -4.12 -1.36 18.47
N TYR A 41 -3.90 -1.35 17.15
CA TYR A 41 -2.77 -1.96 16.46
C TYR A 41 -1.77 -0.88 16.03
N LEU A 42 -0.48 -1.11 16.30
CA LEU A 42 0.58 -0.34 15.66
C LEU A 42 0.97 -1.06 14.37
N LEU A 43 1.03 -0.31 13.28
CA LEU A 43 1.42 -0.84 11.98
C LEU A 43 2.93 -0.78 11.83
N HIS A 44 3.52 -1.86 11.34
CA HIS A 44 4.94 -1.89 11.05
C HIS A 44 5.31 -0.71 10.10
N PRO A 45 6.44 -0.02 10.30
CA PRO A 45 6.76 1.22 9.57
C PRO A 45 6.82 1.07 8.05
N GLN A 46 6.95 -0.16 7.56
CA GLN A 46 6.99 -0.51 6.14
C GLN A 46 5.66 -0.40 5.40
N TRP A 47 4.54 -0.28 6.10
CA TRP A 47 3.29 0.05 5.44
C TRP A 47 3.37 1.47 4.86
N ASP A 48 3.01 1.60 3.60
CA ASP A 48 3.08 2.85 2.87
C ASP A 48 1.81 3.67 3.08
N THR A 49 2.00 4.98 3.22
CA THR A 49 0.91 5.96 3.19
C THR A 49 0.77 6.52 1.77
N PHE A 50 -0.47 6.77 1.36
CA PHE A 50 -0.80 7.41 0.09
C PHE A 50 -1.77 8.59 0.29
N GLY A 51 -1.87 9.10 1.54
CA GLY A 51 -2.71 10.23 1.90
C GLY A 51 -3.99 9.89 2.67
N SER A 52 -4.41 8.62 2.71
CA SER A 52 -5.47 8.18 3.61
C SER A 52 -5.00 8.15 5.07
N ASN A 53 -5.90 8.50 5.99
CA ASN A 53 -5.63 8.49 7.44
C ASN A 53 -5.81 7.10 8.07
N THR A 54 -6.61 6.24 7.44
CA THR A 54 -7.05 4.96 8.02
C THR A 54 -6.80 3.77 7.12
N LEU A 55 -6.41 3.99 5.87
CA LEU A 55 -6.02 2.96 4.92
C LEU A 55 -4.55 3.11 4.57
N TYR A 56 -3.82 2.01 4.62
CA TYR A 56 -2.43 1.93 4.17
C TYR A 56 -2.30 0.78 3.19
N LEU A 57 -1.19 0.74 2.48
CA LEU A 57 -0.95 -0.29 1.48
C LEU A 57 0.51 -0.66 1.37
N LYS A 58 0.75 -1.74 0.64
CA LYS A 58 2.07 -2.13 0.20
C LYS A 58 2.01 -2.62 -1.23
N VAL A 59 2.82 -2.07 -2.12
CA VAL A 59 3.07 -2.68 -3.42
C VAL A 59 4.03 -3.84 -3.18
N ILE A 60 3.54 -5.06 -3.35
CA ILE A 60 4.31 -6.27 -3.06
C ILE A 60 4.90 -6.93 -4.30
N TYR A 61 4.45 -6.52 -5.49
CA TYR A 61 5.01 -6.98 -6.77
C TYR A 61 4.59 -6.05 -7.91
N ALA A 62 5.48 -5.80 -8.86
CA ALA A 62 5.17 -5.15 -10.14
C ALA A 62 5.92 -5.81 -11.30
N ASP A 63 5.23 -6.00 -12.43
CA ASP A 63 5.81 -6.49 -13.68
C ASP A 63 5.35 -5.58 -14.82
N TYR A 64 6.28 -4.74 -15.28
CA TYR A 64 6.06 -3.73 -16.30
C TYR A 64 5.93 -4.31 -17.70
N ASP A 65 6.60 -5.44 -17.99
CA ASP A 65 6.51 -6.12 -19.28
C ASP A 65 5.12 -6.76 -19.48
N ARG A 66 4.57 -7.37 -18.42
CA ARG A 66 3.21 -7.95 -18.41
C ARG A 66 2.12 -6.93 -18.06
N GLY A 67 2.52 -5.77 -17.55
CA GLY A 67 1.68 -4.62 -17.21
C GLY A 67 0.76 -4.85 -16.01
N PHE A 68 1.23 -5.48 -14.92
CA PHE A 68 0.43 -5.68 -13.72
C PHE A 68 1.17 -5.41 -12.41
N SER A 69 0.40 -5.05 -11.39
CA SER A 69 0.87 -4.85 -10.01
C SER A 69 -0.02 -5.59 -9.02
N ILE A 70 0.58 -6.04 -7.91
CA ILE A 70 -0.09 -6.62 -6.76
C ILE A 70 0.08 -5.69 -5.56
N ILE A 71 -1.03 -5.31 -4.94
CA ILE A 71 -1.09 -4.33 -3.86
C ILE A 71 -1.85 -4.94 -2.69
N GLU A 72 -1.20 -5.00 -1.53
CA GLU A 72 -1.80 -5.41 -0.27
C GLU A 72 -2.34 -4.19 0.48
N LEU A 73 -3.57 -4.29 1.01
CA LEU A 73 -4.23 -3.22 1.76
C LEU A 73 -4.38 -3.61 3.23
N ILE A 74 -4.20 -2.64 4.12
CA ILE A 74 -4.45 -2.80 5.55
C ILE A 74 -5.20 -1.59 6.11
N GLY A 75 -6.22 -1.85 6.92
CA GLY A 75 -6.92 -0.82 7.67
C GLY A 75 -8.39 -0.66 7.36
N GLU A 76 -8.89 0.57 7.38
CA GLU A 76 -10.27 0.89 7.07
C GLU A 76 -10.37 1.59 5.72
N TRP A 77 -11.11 0.98 4.79
CA TRP A 77 -11.52 1.63 3.56
C TRP A 77 -12.81 2.40 3.80
N ASN A 78 -12.79 3.72 3.60
CA ASN A 78 -13.92 4.60 3.83
C ASN A 78 -14.05 5.69 2.74
N ASP A 79 -14.84 5.39 1.72
CA ASP A 79 -15.10 6.34 0.63
C ASP A 79 -16.12 7.43 1.00
N ALA A 80 -16.92 7.21 2.05
CA ALA A 80 -17.90 8.18 2.52
C ALA A 80 -17.25 9.39 3.23
N ILE A 81 -16.06 9.20 3.83
CA ILE A 81 -15.36 10.24 4.60
C ILE A 81 -14.05 10.66 3.93
N ASN A 82 -13.19 9.70 3.58
CA ASN A 82 -11.83 9.99 3.12
C ASN A 82 -11.70 10.02 1.59
N ASN A 83 -12.69 9.45 0.87
CA ASN A 83 -12.61 9.23 -0.57
C ASN A 83 -11.33 8.46 -0.95
N ASP A 84 -11.09 7.36 -0.23
CA ASP A 84 -9.87 6.55 -0.31
C ASP A 84 -9.60 6.05 -1.73
N ILE A 85 -10.65 5.68 -2.47
CA ILE A 85 -10.52 5.26 -3.87
C ILE A 85 -9.92 6.36 -4.76
N MET A 86 -10.28 7.62 -4.53
CA MET A 86 -9.81 8.74 -5.34
C MET A 86 -8.35 9.08 -5.01
N LEU A 87 -8.01 9.07 -3.72
CA LEU A 87 -6.64 9.25 -3.25
C LEU A 87 -5.74 8.14 -3.80
N MET A 88 -6.14 6.88 -3.64
CA MET A 88 -5.41 5.73 -4.15
C MET A 88 -5.20 5.82 -5.66
N LYS A 89 -6.24 6.21 -6.41
CA LYS A 89 -6.11 6.37 -7.85
C LYS A 89 -5.06 7.42 -8.23
N ARG A 90 -5.12 8.62 -7.66
CA ARG A 90 -4.26 9.75 -8.05
C ARG A 90 -2.83 9.63 -7.55
N GLU A 91 -2.69 9.28 -6.28
CA GLU A 91 -1.39 9.31 -5.61
C GLU A 91 -0.60 8.01 -5.86
N LEU A 92 -1.25 6.96 -6.36
CA LEU A 92 -0.60 5.67 -6.61
C LEU A 92 -0.87 5.13 -8.02
N LEU A 93 -2.12 4.81 -8.34
CA LEU A 93 -2.43 4.01 -9.53
C LEU A 93 -2.07 4.75 -10.83
N GLU A 94 -2.33 6.06 -10.91
CA GLU A 94 -1.99 6.88 -12.08
C GLU A 94 -0.48 6.90 -12.35
N LEU A 95 0.34 7.02 -11.30
CA LEU A 95 1.81 6.94 -11.44
C LEU A 95 2.26 5.58 -11.96
N MET A 96 1.67 4.49 -11.46
CA MET A 96 1.97 3.14 -11.95
C MET A 96 1.49 2.92 -13.39
N ILE A 97 0.35 3.52 -13.76
CA ILE A 97 -0.18 3.49 -15.13
C ILE A 97 0.76 4.18 -16.10
N ASP A 98 1.28 5.35 -15.74
CA ASP A 98 2.24 6.09 -16.54
C ASP A 98 3.55 5.30 -16.74
N ALA A 99 3.92 4.45 -15.78
CA ALA A 99 5.05 3.52 -15.88
C ALA A 99 4.74 2.23 -16.68
N GLY A 100 3.51 2.02 -17.16
CA GLY A 100 3.13 0.90 -18.03
C GLY A 100 2.24 -0.18 -17.38
N ILE A 101 1.85 -0.01 -16.11
CA ILE A 101 0.94 -0.94 -15.43
C ILE A 101 -0.52 -0.68 -15.85
N ASN A 102 -1.25 -1.71 -16.25
CA ASN A 102 -2.68 -1.57 -16.64
C ASN A 102 -3.62 -2.56 -15.93
N LYS A 103 -3.08 -3.42 -15.08
CA LYS A 103 -3.84 -4.38 -14.27
C LYS A 103 -3.40 -4.28 -12.82
N PHE A 104 -4.37 -4.32 -11.92
CA PHE A 104 -4.13 -4.24 -10.48
C PHE A 104 -4.83 -5.40 -9.79
N ILE A 105 -4.07 -6.11 -8.96
CA ILE A 105 -4.56 -7.16 -8.09
C ILE A 105 -4.52 -6.62 -6.67
N MET A 106 -5.70 -6.38 -6.09
CA MET A 106 -5.83 -5.83 -4.74
C MET A 106 -6.06 -6.97 -3.75
N ILE A 107 -5.18 -7.10 -2.77
CA ILE A 107 -5.32 -8.04 -1.65
C ILE A 107 -5.90 -7.25 -0.48
N GLY A 108 -7.15 -7.53 -0.15
CA GLY A 108 -7.91 -6.82 0.89
C GLY A 108 -8.16 -7.65 2.16
N GLU A 109 -7.44 -8.75 2.38
CA GLU A 109 -7.69 -9.63 3.54
C GLU A 109 -7.50 -8.92 4.90
N ASN A 110 -6.64 -7.90 4.93
CA ASN A 110 -6.33 -7.07 6.09
C ASN A 110 -7.15 -5.76 6.12
N VAL A 111 -8.15 -5.59 5.25
CA VAL A 111 -9.13 -4.50 5.33
C VAL A 111 -10.16 -4.87 6.41
N LEU A 112 -10.05 -4.23 7.56
CA LEU A 112 -10.80 -4.53 8.77
C LEU A 112 -12.24 -4.01 8.70
N ASN A 113 -12.45 -2.89 8.00
CA ASN A 113 -13.77 -2.32 7.72
C ASN A 113 -13.82 -1.75 6.32
N TYR A 114 -14.95 -1.95 5.66
CA TYR A 114 -15.22 -1.48 4.31
C TYR A 114 -16.53 -0.70 4.28
N HIS A 115 -16.42 0.60 4.01
CA HIS A 115 -17.54 1.51 3.82
C HIS A 115 -17.56 2.00 2.37
N SER A 116 -18.33 1.30 1.54
CA SER A 116 -18.72 1.81 0.22
C SER A 116 -19.72 2.96 0.36
N SER A 117 -19.65 3.91 -0.58
CA SER A 117 -20.48 5.12 -0.68
C SER A 117 -21.96 4.96 -0.34
#